data_AF-A0A7J4GYV0-F1
#
_entry.id   AF-A0A7J4GYV0-F1
#
_cell.length_a   1.000
_cell.length_b   1.000
_cell.length_c   1.000
_cell.angle_alpha   90.00
_cell.angle_beta   90.00
_cell.angle_gamma   90.00
#
_symmetry.space_group_name_H-M   'P 1'
#
loop_
_entity.id
_entity.type
_entity.pdbx_description
1 polymer ?
#
loop_
_entity_poly.entity_id
_entity_poly.type
_entity_poly.pdbx_seq_one_letter_code
_entity_poly.pdbx_strand_id
1 'polypeptide(L)'
;MERFTAVVFSLLMLVMSISVAINPVTEKVDNTILEDSVQQQNVILPLSQLNQPGHQEGSIFTNTTLSSGNGHTCAILDNGSVSCWGYNSDGQLGDGTTTDRHSPTQTLSLGTGRTAVAISSGGYHTCAILDDGTVSCWGNNGAGQLGDGTTTNRSTPAQTSSLGIGRTAVA
;
A
#
# COMPACT_ATOMS: atom_id res chain seq x y z
N MET A 1 86.18 -19.33 -50.82
CA MET A 1 85.87 -19.94 -52.13
C MET A 1 84.41 -20.41 -52.06
N GLU A 2 83.44 -19.73 -52.66
CA GLU A 2 83.56 -18.41 -53.31
C GLU A 2 83.30 -17.22 -52.37
N ARG A 3 82.59 -16.17 -52.83
CA ARG A 3 83.23 -14.85 -52.99
C ARG A 3 82.24 -13.80 -53.51
N PHE A 4 82.49 -12.51 -53.24
CA PHE A 4 81.78 -11.32 -53.75
C PHE A 4 80.28 -11.22 -53.38
N THR A 5 79.68 -10.06 -53.16
CA THR A 5 80.06 -8.67 -53.53
C THR A 5 79.68 -7.69 -52.41
N ALA A 6 80.28 -6.49 -52.39
CA ALA A 6 79.94 -5.43 -51.45
C ALA A 6 79.80 -4.06 -52.14
N VAL A 7 79.22 -3.10 -51.39
CA VAL A 7 79.33 -1.63 -51.48
C VAL A 7 78.46 -0.85 -52.50
N VAL A 8 78.05 0.34 -52.01
CA VAL A 8 77.71 1.64 -52.65
C VAL A 8 76.25 1.96 -53.11
N PHE A 9 75.90 3.23 -52.88
CA PHE A 9 74.74 4.04 -53.33
C PHE A 9 73.37 3.81 -52.64
N SER A 10 72.52 4.84 -52.43
CA SER A 10 72.74 6.29 -52.27
C SER A 10 71.47 6.99 -51.76
N LEU A 11 71.69 8.04 -50.97
CA LEU A 11 70.89 9.24 -50.73
C LEU A 11 69.58 9.49 -51.56
N LEU A 12 68.53 9.92 -50.83
CA LEU A 12 67.45 10.87 -51.21
C LEU A 12 66.19 10.39 -51.98
N MET A 13 65.07 11.10 -51.69
CA MET A 13 63.66 10.99 -52.18
C MET A 13 62.73 10.13 -51.29
N LEU A 14 62.17 10.65 -50.19
CA LEU A 14 61.07 11.63 -50.11
C LEU A 14 59.70 11.07 -50.58
N VAL A 15 58.93 10.51 -49.63
CA VAL A 15 57.46 10.47 -49.71
C VAL A 15 56.88 11.10 -48.45
N MET A 16 56.08 12.14 -48.64
CA MET A 16 55.35 12.83 -47.58
C MET A 16 54.22 11.94 -47.08
N SER A 17 53.99 11.91 -45.77
CA SER A 17 52.73 11.45 -45.18
C SER A 17 52.43 12.38 -44.02
N ILE A 18 51.35 13.16 -44.17
CA ILE A 18 50.97 14.21 -43.24
C ILE A 18 50.38 13.59 -41.98
N SER A 19 50.74 14.17 -40.84
CA SER A 19 50.37 13.74 -39.49
C SER A 19 48.86 13.76 -39.24
N VAL A 20 48.39 12.80 -38.43
CA VAL A 20 47.42 13.11 -37.37
C VAL A 20 48.06 12.70 -36.06
N ALA A 21 48.49 13.69 -35.28
CA ALA A 21 48.96 13.47 -33.92
C ALA A 21 47.74 13.33 -32.99
N ILE A 22 47.24 12.10 -32.85
CA ILE A 22 46.37 11.74 -31.72
C ILE A 22 47.25 11.67 -30.46
N ASN A 23 47.35 12.79 -29.76
CA ASN A 23 47.84 12.79 -28.38
C ASN A 23 46.87 11.97 -27.53
N PRO A 24 47.27 10.83 -26.93
CA PRO A 24 46.44 10.17 -25.95
C PRO A 24 46.33 11.07 -24.72
N VAL A 25 45.14 11.60 -24.46
CA VAL A 25 44.85 12.29 -23.21
C VAL A 25 44.90 11.24 -22.11
N THR A 26 45.96 11.28 -21.29
CA THR A 26 45.97 10.57 -20.01
C THR A 26 45.01 11.27 -19.07
N GLU A 27 43.73 10.91 -19.18
CA GLU A 27 42.70 11.38 -18.26
C GLU A 27 43.01 10.85 -16.86
N LYS A 28 43.52 11.74 -16.03
CA LYS A 28 43.67 11.50 -14.60
C LYS A 28 42.25 11.44 -14.04
N VAL A 29 41.77 10.25 -13.69
CA VAL A 29 40.43 10.06 -13.09
C VAL A 29 40.34 10.89 -11.81
N ASP A 30 39.68 12.03 -11.93
CA ASP A 30 39.37 12.91 -10.82
C ASP A 30 38.00 12.49 -10.28
N ASN A 31 38.00 11.78 -9.15
CA ASN A 31 36.78 11.25 -8.50
C ASN A 31 35.97 12.37 -7.81
N THR A 32 35.86 13.53 -8.44
CA THR A 32 35.24 14.74 -7.89
C THR A 32 33.98 15.11 -8.68
N ILE A 33 32.92 14.36 -8.39
CA ILE A 33 31.49 14.72 -8.60
C ILE A 33 31.05 14.94 -10.05
N LEU A 34 30.35 13.94 -10.60
CA LEU A 34 29.16 14.16 -11.42
C LEU A 34 28.10 13.13 -11.01
N GLU A 35 27.11 13.55 -10.22
CA GLU A 35 25.87 12.78 -10.05
C GLU A 35 25.10 12.86 -11.37
N ASP A 36 25.22 11.81 -12.18
CA ASP A 36 24.55 11.77 -13.47
C ASP A 36 23.04 11.68 -13.28
N SER A 37 22.32 12.43 -14.12
CA SER A 37 20.97 12.88 -13.83
C SER A 37 19.91 11.77 -13.94
N VAL A 38 19.68 11.06 -12.83
CA VAL A 38 18.39 10.41 -12.59
C VAL A 38 17.35 11.52 -12.42
N GLN A 39 16.68 11.88 -13.51
CA GLN A 39 15.41 12.63 -13.48
C GLN A 39 14.30 11.72 -12.90
N GLN A 40 14.49 11.26 -11.66
CA GLN A 40 13.38 10.96 -10.80
C GLN A 40 12.68 12.30 -10.62
N GLN A 41 11.49 12.39 -11.21
CA GLN A 41 10.58 13.51 -11.02
C GLN A 41 10.15 13.46 -9.55
N ASN A 42 11.00 13.99 -8.67
CA ASN A 42 10.76 14.05 -7.24
C ASN A 42 9.74 15.16 -7.01
N VAL A 43 8.50 14.87 -7.40
CA VAL A 43 7.34 15.71 -7.14
C VAL A 43 7.12 15.63 -5.63
N ILE A 44 7.83 16.51 -4.91
CA ILE A 44 7.59 16.73 -3.50
C ILE A 44 6.19 17.32 -3.41
N LEU A 45 5.21 16.44 -3.25
CA LEU A 45 3.84 16.82 -2.96
C LEU A 45 3.87 17.66 -1.68
N PRO A 46 3.20 18.83 -1.64
CA PRO A 46 3.12 19.60 -0.41
C PRO A 46 2.47 18.74 0.69
N LEU A 47 2.90 18.89 1.95
CA LEU A 47 2.44 18.04 3.07
C LEU A 47 0.91 17.96 3.21
N SER A 48 0.17 18.93 2.67
CA SER A 48 -1.29 18.92 2.54
C SER A 48 -1.88 17.84 1.61
N GLN A 49 -1.07 17.05 0.92
CA GLN A 49 -1.50 15.99 -0.01
C GLN A 49 -1.13 14.58 0.46
N LEU A 50 -0.31 14.43 1.50
CA LEU A 50 0.02 13.12 2.09
C LEU A 50 -1.04 12.63 3.09
N ASN A 51 -1.99 13.49 3.47
CA ASN A 51 -3.06 13.20 4.43
C ASN A 51 -4.43 13.05 3.75
N GLN A 52 -4.47 12.57 2.49
CA GLN A 52 -5.70 12.03 1.93
C GLN A 52 -5.88 10.57 2.37
N PRO A 53 -7.11 10.15 2.75
CA PRO A 53 -7.39 8.77 3.09
C PRO A 53 -7.04 7.82 1.95
N GLY A 54 -6.15 6.85 2.22
CA GLY A 54 -5.77 5.79 1.29
C GLY A 54 -4.31 5.75 0.84
N HIS A 55 -3.45 6.69 1.25
CA HIS A 55 -2.02 6.68 0.87
C HIS A 55 -1.09 6.39 2.06
N GLN A 56 -0.53 5.17 2.11
CA GLN A 56 0.57 4.80 3.02
C GLN A 56 1.68 4.15 2.19
N GLU A 57 2.61 4.97 1.70
CA GLU A 57 3.90 4.49 1.16
C GLU A 57 4.61 3.66 2.24
N GLY A 58 4.84 2.37 1.99
CA GLY A 58 5.65 1.50 2.85
C GLY A 58 4.91 0.49 3.74
N SER A 59 3.57 0.45 3.77
CA SER A 59 2.88 -0.63 4.51
C SER A 59 2.82 -1.93 3.70
N ILE A 60 3.50 -2.98 4.18
CA ILE A 60 3.42 -4.34 3.60
C ILE A 60 2.13 -5.10 3.98
N PHE A 61 1.24 -4.46 4.74
CA PHE A 61 -0.14 -4.90 4.93
C PHE A 61 -1.09 -3.73 4.65
N THR A 62 -1.73 -3.77 3.48
CA THR A 62 -2.84 -2.85 3.17
C THR A 62 -4.07 -3.33 3.93
N ASN A 63 -4.20 -2.85 5.16
CA ASN A 63 -5.38 -3.00 5.98
C ASN A 63 -6.66 -2.72 5.15
N THR A 64 -7.63 -3.64 5.22
CA THR A 64 -8.82 -3.59 4.36
C THR A 64 -9.79 -2.51 4.83
N THR A 65 -9.91 -1.44 4.05
CA THR A 65 -10.81 -0.30 4.33
C THR A 65 -12.17 -0.41 3.66
N LEU A 66 -12.41 -1.39 2.78
CA LEU A 66 -13.68 -1.63 2.09
C LEU A 66 -13.97 -3.14 2.05
N SER A 67 -15.17 -3.56 2.45
CA SER A 67 -15.55 -4.98 2.44
C SER A 67 -17.02 -5.22 2.05
N SER A 68 -17.24 -6.17 1.14
CA SER A 68 -18.55 -6.52 0.58
C SER A 68 -19.04 -7.89 1.05
N GLY A 69 -20.25 -7.94 1.60
CA GLY A 69 -20.96 -9.18 1.94
C GLY A 69 -21.86 -9.70 0.81
N ASN A 70 -22.94 -10.42 1.15
CA ASN A 70 -23.85 -10.97 0.14
C ASN A 70 -24.67 -9.90 -0.59
N GLY A 71 -25.08 -8.86 0.12
CA GLY A 71 -25.90 -7.76 -0.42
C GLY A 71 -25.61 -6.40 0.20
N HIS A 72 -24.56 -6.30 1.03
CA HIS A 72 -24.14 -5.07 1.69
C HIS A 72 -22.65 -4.78 1.45
N THR A 73 -22.25 -3.53 1.61
CA THR A 73 -20.86 -3.08 1.55
C THR A 73 -20.62 -2.13 2.70
N CYS A 74 -19.44 -2.21 3.31
CA CYS A 74 -19.00 -1.33 4.38
C CYS A 74 -17.64 -0.72 4.06
N ALA A 75 -17.45 0.54 4.41
CA ALA A 75 -16.20 1.27 4.27
C ALA A 75 -15.77 1.89 5.61
N ILE A 76 -14.47 1.90 5.87
CA ILE A 76 -13.83 2.72 6.89
C ILE A 76 -13.51 4.07 6.23
N LEU A 77 -13.95 5.15 6.86
CA LEU A 77 -13.75 6.52 6.41
C LEU A 77 -12.43 7.10 6.93
N ASP A 78 -12.07 8.29 6.46
CA ASP A 78 -10.83 9.00 6.78
C ASP A 78 -10.63 9.30 8.27
N ASN A 79 -11.73 9.49 8.98
CA ASN A 79 -11.79 9.67 10.43
C ASN A 79 -11.89 8.34 11.23
N GLY A 80 -11.78 7.18 10.58
CA GLY A 80 -11.89 5.86 11.19
C GLY A 80 -13.31 5.44 11.60
N SER A 81 -14.34 6.23 11.28
CA SER A 81 -15.74 5.79 11.40
C SER A 81 -16.11 4.83 10.27
N VAL A 82 -17.16 4.03 10.46
CA VAL A 82 -17.63 3.07 9.45
C VAL A 82 -18.97 3.52 8.88
N SER A 83 -19.11 3.45 7.55
CA SER A 83 -20.39 3.55 6.86
C SER A 83 -20.69 2.23 6.14
N CYS A 84 -21.92 1.75 6.26
CA CYS A 84 -22.41 0.53 5.61
C CYS A 84 -23.69 0.83 4.82
N TRP A 85 -23.82 0.22 3.65
CA TRP A 85 -24.98 0.34 2.77
C TRP A 85 -25.32 -0.97 2.07
N GLY A 86 -26.52 -1.06 1.52
CA GLY A 86 -27.11 -2.24 0.89
C GLY A 86 -28.20 -2.89 1.76
N TYR A 87 -28.28 -4.22 1.67
CA TYR A 87 -29.24 -5.08 2.36
C TYR A 87 -29.01 -5.11 3.88
N ASN A 88 -30.08 -5.05 4.69
CA ASN A 88 -30.02 -4.90 6.15
C ASN A 88 -31.00 -5.78 6.94
N SER A 89 -31.55 -6.85 6.37
CA SER A 89 -32.54 -7.74 7.02
C SER A 89 -32.17 -8.20 8.44
N ASP A 90 -30.89 -8.42 8.68
CA ASP A 90 -30.33 -8.97 9.91
C ASP A 90 -29.62 -7.92 10.76
N GLY A 91 -29.62 -6.65 10.33
CA GLY A 91 -28.91 -5.55 10.98
C GLY A 91 -27.43 -5.43 10.60
N GLN A 92 -27.00 -6.05 9.49
CA GLN A 92 -25.61 -6.10 9.02
C GLN A 92 -24.98 -4.73 8.67
N LEU A 93 -25.79 -3.66 8.60
CA LEU A 93 -25.30 -2.29 8.46
C LEU A 93 -24.94 -1.62 9.79
N GLY A 94 -25.32 -2.19 10.94
CA GLY A 94 -24.90 -1.72 12.27
C GLY A 94 -25.51 -0.38 12.72
N ASP A 95 -26.48 0.14 11.98
CA ASP A 95 -27.09 1.47 12.18
C ASP A 95 -28.24 1.50 13.21
N GLY A 96 -28.43 0.40 13.95
CA GLY A 96 -29.53 0.18 14.89
C GLY A 96 -30.81 -0.33 14.25
N THR A 97 -30.91 -0.36 12.91
CA THR A 97 -32.13 -0.74 12.18
C THR A 97 -31.97 -2.08 11.45
N THR A 98 -33.07 -2.55 10.85
CA THR A 98 -33.06 -3.62 9.84
C THR A 98 -33.57 -3.11 8.48
N THR A 99 -33.35 -1.83 8.19
CA THR A 99 -33.84 -1.14 6.99
C THR A 99 -32.71 -0.99 5.97
N ASP A 100 -32.96 -1.40 4.73
CA ASP A 100 -31.98 -1.29 3.63
C ASP A 100 -31.56 0.17 3.38
N ARG A 101 -30.28 0.38 3.07
CA ARG A 101 -29.71 1.71 2.81
C ARG A 101 -29.13 1.76 1.41
N HIS A 102 -29.65 2.64 0.56
CA HIS A 102 -29.21 2.74 -0.84
C HIS A 102 -28.03 3.71 -1.05
N SER A 103 -27.45 4.25 0.03
CA SER A 103 -26.36 5.24 -0.02
C SER A 103 -25.44 5.16 1.22
N PRO A 104 -24.13 5.42 1.07
CA PRO A 104 -23.13 5.37 2.16
C PRO A 104 -23.14 6.64 3.04
N THR A 105 -24.33 7.15 3.37
CA THR A 105 -24.51 8.48 3.99
C THR A 105 -24.59 8.46 5.51
N GLN A 106 -24.76 7.28 6.11
CA GLN A 106 -24.91 7.12 7.55
C GLN A 106 -23.71 6.35 8.11
N THR A 107 -23.14 6.86 9.19
CA THR A 107 -22.11 6.17 9.97
C THR A 107 -22.75 5.43 11.15
N LEU A 108 -22.15 4.30 11.51
CA LEU A 108 -22.53 3.50 12.67
C LEU A 108 -21.64 3.83 13.88
N SER A 109 -22.13 3.54 15.09
CA SER A 109 -21.36 3.75 16.33
C SER A 109 -20.64 2.48 16.75
N LEU A 110 -19.30 2.53 16.80
CA LEU A 110 -18.44 1.43 17.28
C LEU A 110 -18.26 1.42 18.81
N GLY A 111 -18.91 2.35 19.52
CA GLY A 111 -18.67 2.65 20.94
C GLY A 111 -18.03 4.03 21.14
N THR A 112 -18.09 4.53 22.37
CA THR A 112 -17.60 5.87 22.71
C THR A 112 -16.09 6.01 22.46
N GLY A 113 -15.72 6.88 21.54
CA GLY A 113 -14.31 7.18 21.22
C GLY A 113 -13.58 6.09 20.42
N ARG A 114 -14.31 5.12 19.84
CA ARG A 114 -13.73 4.03 19.04
C ARG A 114 -13.73 4.32 17.55
N THR A 115 -12.66 3.88 16.88
CA THR A 115 -12.52 3.86 15.43
C THR A 115 -12.23 2.44 14.94
N ALA A 116 -12.62 2.12 13.71
CA ALA A 116 -12.21 0.88 13.07
C ALA A 116 -10.83 1.05 12.46
N VAL A 117 -9.95 0.08 12.71
CA VAL A 117 -8.74 -0.11 11.90
C VAL A 117 -9.06 -1.03 10.73
N ALA A 118 -9.58 -2.25 10.93
CA ALA A 118 -9.92 -3.19 9.85
C ALA A 118 -11.41 -3.51 9.79
N ILE A 119 -11.93 -3.89 8.61
CA ILE A 119 -13.31 -4.34 8.43
C ILE A 119 -13.41 -5.59 7.54
N SER A 120 -14.33 -6.49 7.89
CA SER A 120 -14.63 -7.72 7.15
C SER A 120 -16.13 -7.99 7.14
N SER A 121 -16.69 -8.16 5.95
CA SER A 121 -18.11 -8.48 5.72
C SER A 121 -18.26 -9.95 5.36
N GLY A 122 -19.02 -10.69 6.18
CA GLY A 122 -19.52 -12.02 5.84
C GLY A 122 -20.80 -11.95 5.01
N GLY A 123 -21.51 -13.08 4.86
CA GLY A 123 -22.75 -13.13 4.08
C GLY A 123 -23.80 -12.11 4.53
N TYR A 124 -24.19 -12.18 5.81
CA TYR A 124 -25.18 -11.29 6.44
C TYR A 124 -24.70 -10.74 7.79
N HIS A 125 -23.39 -10.62 7.98
CA HIS A 125 -22.79 -10.05 9.18
C HIS A 125 -21.54 -9.25 8.81
N THR A 126 -21.09 -8.39 9.72
CA THR A 126 -19.91 -7.55 9.54
C THR A 126 -19.14 -7.52 10.85
N CYS A 127 -17.81 -7.55 10.79
CA CYS A 127 -16.93 -7.41 11.93
C CYS A 127 -15.88 -6.34 11.65
N ALA A 128 -15.47 -5.62 12.70
CA ALA A 128 -14.37 -4.65 12.65
C ALA A 128 -13.38 -4.88 13.80
N ILE A 129 -12.10 -4.68 13.52
CA ILE A 129 -11.05 -4.54 14.53
C ILE A 129 -10.97 -3.07 14.89
N LEU A 130 -10.94 -2.75 16.19
CA LEU A 130 -10.94 -1.37 16.69
C LEU A 130 -9.51 -0.88 17.02
N ASP A 131 -9.39 0.42 17.30
CA ASP A 131 -8.15 1.11 17.70
C ASP A 131 -7.43 0.49 18.92
N ASP A 132 -8.14 -0.22 19.79
CA ASP A 132 -7.59 -0.92 20.95
C ASP A 132 -7.30 -2.41 20.69
N GLY A 133 -7.49 -2.88 19.47
CA GLY A 133 -7.36 -4.29 19.10
C GLY A 133 -8.49 -5.19 19.61
N THR A 134 -9.59 -4.64 20.13
CA THR A 134 -10.84 -5.41 20.33
C THR A 134 -11.56 -5.64 19.00
N VAL A 135 -12.52 -6.56 19.00
CA VAL A 135 -13.35 -6.87 17.83
C VAL A 135 -14.81 -6.59 18.17
N SER A 136 -15.49 -5.88 17.27
CA SER A 136 -16.94 -5.70 17.29
C SER A 136 -17.55 -6.36 16.07
N CYS A 137 -18.63 -7.12 16.23
CA CYS A 137 -19.37 -7.75 15.16
C CYS A 137 -20.88 -7.42 15.25
N TRP A 138 -21.56 -7.36 14.10
CA TRP A 138 -23.00 -7.11 14.00
C TRP A 138 -23.63 -7.80 12.78
N GLY A 139 -24.96 -7.83 12.72
CA GLY A 139 -25.76 -8.55 11.72
C GLY A 139 -26.29 -9.89 12.21
N ASN A 140 -26.40 -10.84 11.28
CA ASN A 140 -26.88 -12.20 11.54
C ASN A 140 -25.97 -12.94 12.53
N ASN A 141 -26.56 -13.65 13.48
CA ASN A 141 -25.86 -14.42 14.51
C ASN A 141 -26.42 -15.85 14.65
N GLY A 142 -27.17 -16.36 13.67
CA GLY A 142 -27.88 -17.64 13.79
C GLY A 142 -26.97 -18.86 14.02
N ALA A 143 -25.68 -18.74 13.71
CA ALA A 143 -24.64 -19.75 13.96
C ALA A 143 -23.62 -19.32 15.04
N GLY A 144 -23.87 -18.22 15.77
CA GLY A 144 -22.94 -17.67 16.77
C GLY A 144 -21.77 -16.88 16.16
N GLN A 145 -21.84 -16.51 14.88
CA GLN A 145 -20.74 -15.86 14.14
C GLN A 145 -20.31 -14.49 14.68
N LEU A 146 -21.13 -13.82 15.51
CA LEU A 146 -20.72 -12.56 16.16
C LEU A 146 -19.80 -12.80 17.37
N GLY A 147 -19.65 -14.04 17.83
CA GLY A 147 -18.78 -14.39 18.95
C GLY A 147 -19.20 -13.80 20.31
N ASP A 148 -20.36 -13.15 20.43
CA ASP A 148 -20.84 -12.45 21.64
C ASP A 148 -21.38 -13.38 22.74
N GLY A 149 -21.17 -14.70 22.58
CA GLY A 149 -21.70 -15.73 23.49
C GLY A 149 -23.19 -16.04 23.27
N THR A 150 -23.83 -15.44 22.26
CA THR A 150 -25.24 -15.67 21.92
C THR A 150 -25.40 -16.15 20.47
N THR A 151 -26.64 -16.47 20.09
CA THR A 151 -27.03 -16.72 18.69
C THR A 151 -28.09 -15.70 18.21
N THR A 152 -28.13 -14.52 18.83
CA THR A 152 -29.13 -13.47 18.57
C THR A 152 -28.54 -12.41 17.65
N ASN A 153 -29.25 -12.09 16.55
CA ASN A 153 -28.85 -11.02 15.62
C ASN A 153 -28.67 -9.68 16.33
N ARG A 154 -27.76 -8.84 15.82
CA ARG A 154 -27.45 -7.51 16.39
C ARG A 154 -27.51 -6.44 15.32
N SER A 155 -28.43 -5.48 15.42
CA SER A 155 -28.47 -4.31 14.53
C SER A 155 -27.48 -3.20 14.89
N THR A 156 -26.71 -3.37 15.97
CA THR A 156 -25.61 -2.48 16.39
C THR A 156 -24.35 -3.31 16.66
N PRO A 157 -23.14 -2.76 16.50
CA PRO A 157 -21.90 -3.40 16.91
C PRO A 157 -21.98 -3.95 18.34
N ALA A 158 -21.74 -5.25 18.48
CA ALA A 158 -21.54 -5.92 19.75
C ALA A 158 -20.09 -6.38 19.85
N GLN A 159 -19.44 -6.12 20.99
CA GLN A 159 -18.10 -6.64 21.25
C GLN A 159 -18.14 -8.17 21.28
N THR A 160 -17.14 -8.82 20.66
CA THR A 160 -16.98 -10.26 20.76
C THR A 160 -16.69 -10.66 22.21
N SER A 161 -16.94 -11.93 22.55
CA SER A 161 -16.38 -12.52 23.77
C SER A 161 -14.84 -12.41 23.78
N SER A 162 -14.23 -12.65 24.94
CA SER A 162 -12.77 -12.63 25.10
C SER A 162 -12.07 -13.48 24.03
N LEU A 163 -11.12 -12.87 23.32
CA LEU A 163 -10.19 -13.56 22.43
C LEU A 163 -9.18 -14.44 23.21
N GLY A 164 -9.30 -14.58 24.53
CA GLY A 164 -8.33 -15.20 25.42
C GLY A 164 -7.51 -14.16 26.19
N ILE A 165 -6.91 -14.59 27.30
CA ILE A 165 -6.18 -13.70 28.22
C ILE A 165 -4.99 -13.05 27.48
N GLY A 166 -4.95 -11.71 27.49
CA GLY A 166 -3.86 -10.93 26.92
C GLY A 166 -3.76 -10.95 25.39
N ARG A 167 -4.83 -11.33 24.67
CA ARG A 167 -4.85 -11.36 23.20
C ARG A 167 -5.73 -10.25 22.60
N THR A 168 -5.19 -9.58 21.59
CA THR A 168 -5.88 -8.61 20.73
C THR A 168 -5.93 -9.11 19.29
N ALA A 169 -6.82 -8.56 18.47
CA ALA A 169 -6.81 -8.74 17.03
C ALA A 169 -5.84 -7.75 16.36
N VAL A 170 -5.40 -8.09 15.14
CA VAL A 170 -4.48 -7.28 14.33
C VAL A 170 -5.00 -7.18 12.89
N ALA A 171 -4.75 -6.04 12.25
CA ALA A 171 -5.20 -5.65 10.92
C ALA A 171 -4.21 -6.02 9.81
#